data_AF-A0A3B9M3Y8-F1
#
_entry.id   AF-A0A3B9M3Y8-F1
#
_cell.length_a   1.000
_cell.length_b   1.000
_cell.length_c   1.000
_cell.angle_alpha   90.00
_cell.angle_beta   90.00
_cell.angle_gamma   90.00
#
_symmetry.space_group_name_H-M   'P 1'
#
loop_
_entity.id
_entity.type
_entity.pdbx_description
1 polymer ?
#
loop_
_entity_poly.entity_id
_entity_poly.type
_entity_poly.pdbx_seq_one_letter_code
_entity_poly.pdbx_strand_id
1 'polypeptide(L)'
;GDMNQRGGGNFAKAIGEICGCVNATGSDTRSFCAGPAHALVEAAALVQSGIYSNVVVVGGGCTAKLGMNSRDHIKKGMPALEDMLGAFAVHIGENDGVNPVIRTDAIGRHKIGSGASPQAVMTAIVTDPLDKIGYKITDIDRYAPELQNPEITEPAGAGNVPMANFKMISALAVKRGDIEKADLMKAVDSFGMPGFAPTQGHIPSGVPFIGHARDMILEGKIEKAMIVGKGSLFLGRLTNLFDGVSMIIEKNSGVVEVDTGFDQEQLRKMIAEAMRDFAKSFRE
;
A
#
# COMPACT_ATOMS: atom_id res chain seq x y z
N GLY A 1 -14.85 19.58 6.47
CA GLY A 1 -15.88 19.96 7.46
C GLY A 1 -16.43 21.32 7.15
N ASP A 2 -17.69 21.54 7.56
CA ASP A 2 -18.35 22.86 7.59
C ASP A 2 -17.66 23.81 8.61
N MET A 3 -17.98 25.10 8.51
CA MET A 3 -17.63 26.26 9.33
C MET A 3 -17.76 26.02 10.85
N ASN A 4 -18.52 25.00 11.28
CA ASN A 4 -18.75 24.65 12.68
C ASN A 4 -18.01 23.40 13.17
N GLN A 5 -16.87 23.01 12.59
CA GLN A 5 -16.10 21.80 12.97
C GLN A 5 -16.84 20.46 12.76
N ARG A 6 -18.06 20.47 12.19
CA ARG A 6 -18.89 19.26 12.02
C ARG A 6 -18.29 18.19 11.12
N GLY A 7 -17.33 18.54 10.26
CA GLY A 7 -16.58 17.53 9.50
C GLY A 7 -15.15 17.31 9.98
N GLY A 8 -14.88 17.57 11.26
CA GLY A 8 -13.82 16.93 12.03
C GLY A 8 -14.31 15.67 12.76
N GLY A 9 -15.60 15.35 12.66
CA GLY A 9 -16.15 14.06 13.09
C GLY A 9 -15.60 12.91 12.25
N ASN A 10 -15.63 11.72 12.84
CA ASN A 10 -14.94 10.54 12.35
C ASN A 10 -15.87 9.63 11.53
N PHE A 11 -15.63 9.54 10.23
CA PHE A 11 -16.41 8.70 9.32
C PHE A 11 -16.26 7.21 9.63
N ALA A 12 -15.06 6.74 10.00
CA ALA A 12 -14.86 5.34 10.36
C ALA A 12 -15.79 4.89 11.49
N LYS A 13 -16.05 5.74 12.48
CA LYS A 13 -16.98 5.42 13.59
C LYS A 13 -18.44 5.35 13.12
N ALA A 14 -18.86 6.28 12.26
CA ALA A 14 -20.21 6.27 11.67
C ALA A 14 -20.42 5.04 10.76
N ILE A 15 -19.41 4.66 9.98
CA ILE A 15 -19.44 3.45 9.16
C ILE A 15 -19.55 2.21 10.06
N GLY A 16 -18.73 2.12 11.10
CA GLY A 16 -18.76 1.01 12.06
C GLY A 16 -20.13 0.85 12.75
N GLU A 17 -20.76 1.97 13.14
CA GLU A 17 -22.12 1.97 13.70
C GLU A 17 -23.14 1.40 12.72
N ILE A 18 -23.15 1.89 11.47
CA ILE A 18 -24.07 1.42 10.42
C ILE A 18 -23.84 -0.06 10.09
N CYS A 19 -22.59 -0.51 10.13
CA CYS A 19 -22.23 -1.92 9.91
C CYS A 19 -22.48 -2.84 11.12
N GLY A 20 -22.95 -2.31 12.26
CA GLY A 20 -23.20 -3.10 13.46
C GLY A 20 -21.94 -3.58 14.18
N CYS A 21 -20.80 -2.91 13.97
CA CYS A 21 -19.53 -3.21 14.62
C CYS A 21 -19.52 -2.66 16.06
N VAL A 22 -20.39 -3.18 16.93
CA VAL A 22 -20.66 -2.65 18.28
C VAL A 22 -19.44 -2.59 19.21
N ASN A 23 -18.42 -3.40 18.95
CA ASN A 23 -17.18 -3.44 19.73
C ASN A 23 -16.01 -2.70 19.05
N ALA A 24 -16.23 -2.06 17.89
CA ALA A 24 -15.18 -1.38 17.15
C ALA A 24 -15.03 0.09 17.58
N THR A 25 -13.80 0.58 17.52
CA THR A 25 -13.49 2.01 17.43
C THR A 25 -13.03 2.33 16.01
N GLY A 26 -12.85 3.61 15.69
CA GLY A 26 -12.35 4.01 14.37
C GLY A 26 -11.62 5.34 14.43
N SER A 27 -10.94 5.69 13.34
CA SER A 27 -10.33 7.00 13.08
C SER A 27 -10.19 7.19 11.57
N ASP A 28 -10.17 8.45 11.12
CA ASP A 28 -9.96 8.79 9.72
C ASP A 28 -8.50 9.17 9.43
N THR A 29 -7.96 8.67 8.33
CA THR A 29 -6.63 9.01 7.82
C THR A 29 -6.75 9.92 6.60
N ARG A 30 -6.00 11.03 6.57
CA ARG A 30 -6.07 12.03 5.48
C ARG A 30 -4.70 12.22 4.82
N SER A 31 -4.60 11.86 3.54
CA SER A 31 -3.39 12.10 2.74
C SER A 31 -3.69 12.07 1.22
N PHE A 32 -4.82 12.68 0.82
CA PHE A 32 -5.29 12.68 -0.58
C PHE A 32 -5.19 11.28 -1.22
N CYS A 33 -4.77 11.14 -2.48
CA CYS A 33 -4.60 9.82 -3.11
C CYS A 33 -3.62 8.88 -2.38
N ALA A 34 -2.75 9.35 -1.48
CA ALA A 34 -1.91 8.47 -0.66
C ALA A 34 -2.60 7.97 0.62
N GLY A 35 -3.77 8.53 0.97
CA GLY A 35 -4.55 8.23 2.17
C GLY A 35 -4.78 6.73 2.43
N PRO A 36 -5.22 5.93 1.45
CA PRO A 36 -5.42 4.50 1.64
C PRO A 36 -4.14 3.75 1.98
N ALA A 37 -3.04 4.07 1.31
CA ALA A 37 -1.75 3.44 1.60
C ALA A 37 -1.25 3.83 2.99
N HIS A 38 -1.44 5.09 3.42
CA HIS A 38 -1.15 5.52 4.79
C HIS A 38 -2.00 4.74 5.82
N ALA A 39 -3.31 4.61 5.58
CA ALA A 39 -4.20 3.88 6.46
C ALA A 39 -3.84 2.40 6.57
N LEU A 40 -3.34 1.78 5.50
CA LEU A 40 -2.86 0.40 5.51
C LEU A 40 -1.55 0.24 6.30
N VAL A 41 -0.63 1.20 6.20
CA VAL A 41 0.58 1.22 7.03
C VAL A 41 0.23 1.38 8.51
N GLU A 42 -0.69 2.29 8.84
CA GLU A 42 -1.20 2.48 10.20
C GLU A 42 -1.88 1.22 10.73
N ALA A 43 -2.75 0.59 9.93
CA ALA A 43 -3.43 -0.65 10.29
C ALA A 43 -2.45 -1.81 10.51
N ALA A 44 -1.46 -1.98 9.62
CA ALA A 44 -0.41 -2.98 9.79
C ALA A 44 0.39 -2.77 11.08
N ALA A 45 0.74 -1.52 11.40
CA ALA A 45 1.44 -1.18 12.64
C ALA A 45 0.59 -1.48 13.89
N LEU A 46 -0.71 -1.15 13.87
CA LEU A 46 -1.62 -1.44 14.99
C LEU A 46 -1.78 -2.94 15.24
N VAL A 47 -1.86 -3.74 14.17
CA VAL A 47 -1.98 -5.19 14.28
C VAL A 47 -0.67 -5.83 14.73
N GLN A 48 0.45 -5.49 14.08
CA GLN A 48 1.76 -6.09 14.42
C GLN A 48 2.29 -5.63 15.79
N SER A 49 1.78 -4.54 16.36
CA SER A 49 2.09 -4.12 17.73
C SER A 49 1.20 -4.79 18.79
N GLY A 50 0.20 -5.58 18.40
CA GLY A 50 -0.73 -6.23 19.31
C GLY A 50 -1.77 -5.30 19.93
N ILE A 51 -1.90 -4.06 19.44
CA ILE A 51 -2.91 -3.11 19.94
C ILE A 51 -4.32 -3.57 19.53
N TYR A 52 -4.49 -4.04 18.30
CA TYR A 52 -5.74 -4.61 17.80
C TYR A 52 -5.48 -5.88 17.01
N SER A 53 -6.21 -6.97 17.28
CA SER A 53 -6.10 -8.19 16.48
C SER A 53 -6.72 -8.08 15.08
N ASN A 54 -7.57 -7.08 14.86
CA ASN A 54 -8.27 -6.85 13.59
C ASN A 54 -8.42 -5.35 13.33
N VAL A 55 -8.02 -4.91 12.14
CA VAL A 55 -8.24 -3.56 11.64
C VAL A 55 -8.79 -3.64 10.22
N VAL A 56 -9.89 -2.93 9.94
CA VAL A 56 -10.45 -2.84 8.60
C VAL A 56 -10.21 -1.43 8.06
N VAL A 57 -9.50 -1.35 6.95
CA VAL A 57 -9.31 -0.10 6.21
C VAL A 57 -10.36 -0.01 5.13
N VAL A 58 -11.22 1.01 5.22
CA VAL A 58 -12.30 1.26 4.25
C VAL A 58 -12.08 2.59 3.56
N GLY A 59 -12.40 2.64 2.26
CA GLY A 59 -12.32 3.86 1.47
C GLY A 59 -13.32 3.85 0.33
N GLY A 60 -13.76 5.03 -0.08
CA GLY A 60 -14.81 5.20 -1.08
C GLY A 60 -14.66 6.50 -1.86
N GLY A 61 -15.19 6.49 -3.08
CA GLY A 61 -15.46 7.71 -3.83
C GLY A 61 -16.65 8.49 -3.27
N CYS A 62 -16.83 9.71 -3.76
CA CYS A 62 -17.98 10.54 -3.41
C CYS A 62 -18.58 11.21 -4.66
N THR A 63 -19.88 11.49 -4.61
CA THR A 63 -20.63 12.07 -5.73
C THR A 63 -20.10 13.44 -6.17
N ALA A 64 -19.59 14.24 -5.22
CA ALA A 64 -18.94 15.52 -5.55
C ALA A 64 -17.72 15.33 -6.48
N LYS A 65 -16.96 14.24 -6.31
CA LYS A 65 -15.78 13.96 -7.13
C LYS A 65 -16.15 13.53 -8.55
N LEU A 66 -17.26 12.82 -8.72
CA LEU A 66 -17.80 12.45 -10.05
C LEU A 66 -18.03 13.68 -10.93
N GLY A 67 -18.70 14.70 -10.39
CA GLY A 67 -18.94 15.95 -11.12
C GLY A 67 -17.65 16.68 -11.49
N MET A 68 -16.66 16.68 -10.58
CA MET A 68 -15.35 17.29 -10.85
C MET A 68 -14.58 16.59 -11.98
N ASN A 69 -14.57 15.26 -12.00
CA ASN A 69 -13.84 14.49 -13.00
C ASN A 69 -14.50 14.56 -14.38
N SER A 70 -15.83 14.58 -14.41
CA SER A 70 -16.61 14.65 -15.65
C SER A 70 -16.50 15.99 -16.37
N ARG A 71 -16.09 17.06 -15.66
CA ARG A 71 -16.04 18.43 -16.17
C ARG A 71 -15.27 18.53 -17.49
N ASP A 72 -14.10 17.89 -17.56
CA ASP A 72 -13.23 18.03 -18.73
C ASP A 72 -13.67 17.14 -19.89
N HIS A 73 -14.40 16.04 -19.64
CA HIS A 73 -15.11 15.29 -20.68
C HIS A 73 -16.26 16.13 -21.29
N ILE A 74 -17.11 16.70 -20.44
CA ILE A 74 -18.25 17.53 -20.88
C ILE A 74 -17.79 18.73 -21.71
N LYS A 75 -16.71 19.42 -21.28
CA LYS A 75 -16.12 20.55 -22.03
C LYS A 75 -15.67 20.15 -23.44
N LYS A 76 -15.32 18.89 -23.66
CA LYS A 76 -14.90 18.34 -24.95
C LYS A 76 -16.06 17.73 -25.75
N GLY A 77 -17.31 17.92 -25.31
CA GLY A 77 -18.48 17.34 -25.96
C GLY A 77 -18.62 15.83 -25.78
N MET A 78 -17.92 15.26 -24.80
CA MET A 78 -17.99 13.83 -24.48
C MET A 78 -18.99 13.59 -23.33
N PRO A 79 -19.60 12.39 -23.25
CA PRO A 79 -20.34 12.01 -22.04
C PRO A 79 -19.40 11.93 -20.83
N ALA A 80 -19.98 11.98 -19.62
CA ALA A 80 -19.26 11.62 -18.41
C ALA A 80 -18.83 10.15 -18.52
N LEU A 81 -17.53 9.90 -18.71
CA LEU A 81 -17.00 8.54 -18.87
C LEU A 81 -16.91 7.78 -17.54
N GLU A 82 -16.93 8.52 -16.44
CA GLU A 82 -16.88 7.99 -15.09
C GLU A 82 -18.21 8.31 -14.38
N ASP A 83 -19.15 7.37 -14.44
CA ASP A 83 -20.44 7.44 -13.74
C ASP A 83 -20.63 6.22 -12.83
N MET A 84 -19.71 6.06 -11.87
CA MET A 84 -19.74 4.96 -10.92
C MET A 84 -19.08 5.37 -9.60
N LEU A 85 -19.58 4.90 -8.47
CA LEU A 85 -18.88 5.02 -7.18
C LEU A 85 -18.11 3.72 -6.90
N GLY A 86 -16.80 3.83 -6.70
CA GLY A 86 -15.92 2.77 -6.26
C GLY A 86 -15.70 2.83 -4.75
N ALA A 87 -15.56 1.66 -4.14
CA ALA A 87 -15.19 1.51 -2.74
C ALA A 87 -14.29 0.29 -2.59
N PHE A 88 -13.51 0.25 -1.51
CA PHE A 88 -12.73 -0.90 -1.12
C PHE A 88 -12.80 -1.09 0.40
N ALA A 89 -12.55 -2.33 0.81
CA ALA A 89 -12.28 -2.68 2.20
C ALA A 89 -11.11 -3.66 2.21
N VAL A 90 -10.14 -3.43 3.10
CA VAL A 90 -9.03 -4.36 3.36
C VAL A 90 -9.08 -4.71 4.83
N HIS A 91 -9.24 -5.99 5.13
CA HIS A 91 -9.17 -6.52 6.48
C HIS A 91 -7.74 -6.99 6.75
N ILE A 92 -7.11 -6.40 7.77
CA ILE A 92 -5.79 -6.77 8.25
C ILE A 92 -6.00 -7.42 9.63
N GLY A 93 -5.59 -8.67 9.75
CA GLY A 93 -5.61 -9.43 11.00
C GLY A 93 -4.21 -9.89 11.40
N GLU A 94 -4.13 -10.54 12.55
CA GLU A 94 -2.93 -11.24 13.00
C GLU A 94 -2.42 -12.23 11.95
N ASN A 95 -1.12 -12.53 11.99
CA ASN A 95 -0.50 -13.45 11.05
C ASN A 95 -1.13 -14.85 11.17
N ASP A 96 -1.85 -15.27 10.14
CA ASP A 96 -2.56 -16.55 10.07
C ASP A 96 -1.75 -17.66 9.39
N GLY A 97 -0.53 -17.36 8.92
CA GLY A 97 0.32 -18.29 8.19
C GLY A 97 -0.12 -18.56 6.75
N VAL A 98 -1.14 -17.86 6.24
CA VAL A 98 -1.72 -18.11 4.91
C VAL A 98 -1.75 -16.85 4.06
N ASN A 99 -2.37 -15.78 4.56
CA ASN A 99 -2.55 -14.55 3.82
C ASN A 99 -1.25 -13.74 3.74
N PRO A 100 -1.07 -12.93 2.67
CA PRO A 100 0.14 -12.13 2.48
C PRO A 100 0.44 -11.23 3.68
N VAL A 101 1.73 -11.08 4.00
CA VAL A 101 2.21 -10.24 5.09
C VAL A 101 2.59 -8.86 4.57
N ILE A 102 2.22 -7.80 5.31
CA ILE A 102 2.66 -6.44 5.04
C ILE A 102 4.03 -6.21 5.71
N ARG A 103 5.04 -5.86 4.93
CA ARG A 103 6.42 -5.63 5.38
C ARG A 103 6.61 -4.22 5.95
N THR A 104 6.41 -4.08 7.27
CA THR A 104 6.55 -2.80 8.00
C THR A 104 8.01 -2.36 8.17
N ASP A 105 8.96 -3.26 7.99
CA ASP A 105 10.40 -2.95 7.91
C ASP A 105 10.79 -2.24 6.60
N ALA A 106 9.96 -2.30 5.56
CA ALA A 106 10.22 -1.79 4.22
C ALA A 106 9.22 -0.71 3.75
N ILE A 107 8.76 0.16 4.66
CA ILE A 107 7.86 1.26 4.32
C ILE A 107 8.61 2.39 3.59
N GLY A 108 8.19 2.68 2.36
CA GLY A 108 8.64 3.86 1.62
C GLY A 108 7.93 5.11 2.10
N ARG A 109 8.67 6.23 2.18
CA ARG A 109 8.11 7.49 2.68
C ARG A 109 8.72 8.68 1.96
N HIS A 110 7.86 9.50 1.37
CA HIS A 110 8.28 10.75 0.79
C HIS A 110 8.54 11.77 1.90
N LYS A 111 9.82 12.03 2.19
CA LYS A 111 10.22 12.95 3.26
C LYS A 111 10.07 14.39 2.77
N ILE A 112 9.88 15.32 3.72
CA ILE A 112 9.89 16.76 3.42
C ILE A 112 11.16 17.16 2.66
N GLY A 113 12.31 16.58 3.03
CA GLY A 113 13.60 16.81 2.37
C GLY A 113 13.90 15.95 1.13
N SER A 114 12.97 15.10 0.67
CA SER A 114 13.20 14.28 -0.53
C SER A 114 13.26 15.12 -1.81
N GLY A 115 12.58 16.27 -1.83
CA GLY A 115 12.43 17.11 -3.02
C GLY A 115 11.23 16.70 -3.89
N ALA A 116 10.75 17.61 -4.73
CA ALA A 116 9.47 17.45 -5.42
C ALA A 116 9.55 16.88 -6.85
N SER A 117 10.74 16.51 -7.34
CA SER A 117 10.85 15.97 -8.70
C SER A 117 10.22 14.57 -8.76
N PRO A 118 9.60 14.17 -9.89
CA PRO A 118 9.03 12.82 -10.03
C PRO A 118 10.04 11.71 -9.70
N GLN A 119 11.29 11.89 -10.10
CA GLN A 119 12.37 10.98 -9.77
C GLN A 119 12.63 10.90 -8.27
N ALA A 120 12.71 12.05 -7.57
CA ALA A 120 12.98 12.08 -6.14
C ALA A 120 11.85 11.45 -5.32
N VAL A 121 10.60 11.72 -5.70
CA VAL A 121 9.41 11.10 -5.09
C VAL A 121 9.47 9.58 -5.27
N MET A 122 9.68 9.11 -6.50
CA MET A 122 9.74 7.68 -6.79
C MET A 122 10.96 6.99 -6.15
N THR A 123 12.10 7.65 -6.05
CA THR A 123 13.24 7.14 -5.27
C THR A 123 12.83 6.91 -3.82
N ALA A 124 12.22 7.89 -3.18
CA ALA A 124 11.86 7.83 -1.76
C ALA A 124 10.79 6.77 -1.41
N ILE A 125 9.89 6.47 -2.34
CA ILE A 125 8.78 5.53 -2.11
C ILE A 125 8.91 4.22 -2.88
N VAL A 126 9.93 4.03 -3.72
CA VAL A 126 10.15 2.74 -4.42
C VAL A 126 11.53 2.21 -4.12
N THR A 127 12.60 2.96 -4.39
CA THR A 127 13.95 2.39 -4.29
C THR A 127 14.51 2.41 -2.86
N ASP A 128 14.33 3.52 -2.13
CA ASP A 128 14.78 3.65 -0.74
C ASP A 128 14.27 2.51 0.18
N PRO A 129 12.97 2.13 0.15
CA PRO A 129 12.51 1.00 0.95
C PRO A 129 13.05 -0.36 0.49
N LEU A 130 13.29 -0.57 -0.81
CA LEU A 130 13.89 -1.80 -1.32
C LEU A 130 15.36 -1.91 -0.89
N ASP A 131 16.13 -0.82 -0.98
CA ASP A 131 17.52 -0.76 -0.53
C ASP A 131 17.67 -1.15 0.94
N LYS A 132 16.73 -0.69 1.78
CA LYS A 132 16.74 -0.98 3.22
C LYS A 132 16.69 -2.48 3.52
N ILE A 133 16.03 -3.26 2.67
CA ILE A 133 15.90 -4.72 2.82
C ILE A 133 16.74 -5.50 1.80
N GLY A 134 17.60 -4.82 1.05
CA GLY A 134 18.50 -5.44 0.07
C GLY A 134 17.81 -5.98 -1.19
N TYR A 135 16.63 -5.49 -1.54
CA TYR A 135 15.92 -5.88 -2.75
C TYR A 135 16.26 -4.97 -3.94
N LYS A 136 16.23 -5.56 -5.14
CA LYS A 136 16.24 -4.86 -6.42
C LYS A 136 14.83 -4.59 -6.89
N ILE A 137 14.70 -3.68 -7.87
CA ILE A 137 13.39 -3.45 -8.50
C ILE A 137 12.85 -4.73 -9.15
N THR A 138 13.75 -5.56 -9.69
CA THR A 138 13.42 -6.84 -10.35
C THR A 138 12.98 -7.94 -9.39
N ASP A 139 13.15 -7.76 -8.08
CA ASP A 139 12.74 -8.77 -7.09
C ASP A 139 11.25 -8.67 -6.75
N ILE A 140 10.59 -7.56 -7.12
CA ILE A 140 9.14 -7.34 -6.94
C ILE A 140 8.41 -7.75 -8.22
N ASP A 141 7.47 -8.68 -8.09
CA ASP A 141 6.74 -9.23 -9.24
C ASP A 141 5.72 -8.24 -9.82
N ARG A 142 5.11 -7.42 -8.97
CA ARG A 142 4.09 -6.45 -9.36
C ARG A 142 4.24 -5.12 -8.63
N TYR A 143 4.19 -4.02 -9.37
CA TYR A 143 4.05 -2.69 -8.78
C TYR A 143 2.62 -2.22 -8.98
N ALA A 144 1.99 -1.74 -7.93
CA ALA A 144 0.70 -1.06 -7.98
C ALA A 144 0.91 0.42 -7.63
N PRO A 145 1.25 1.28 -8.61
CA PRO A 145 1.30 2.71 -8.42
C PRO A 145 -0.10 3.29 -8.51
N GLU A 146 -0.25 4.46 -9.11
CA GLU A 146 -1.57 5.00 -9.40
C GLU A 146 -2.20 4.23 -10.58
N LEU A 147 -3.35 3.59 -10.34
CA LEU A 147 -3.99 2.63 -11.25
C LEU A 147 -5.23 3.20 -11.97
N GLN A 148 -5.28 4.52 -12.21
CA GLN A 148 -6.40 5.14 -12.92
C GLN A 148 -6.62 4.47 -14.28
N ASN A 149 -7.88 4.20 -14.63
CA ASN A 149 -8.22 3.70 -15.95
C ASN A 149 -7.86 4.75 -17.04
N PRO A 150 -6.91 4.45 -17.96
CA PRO A 150 -6.50 5.37 -19.00
C PRO A 150 -7.62 5.74 -19.98
N GLU A 151 -8.61 4.85 -20.17
CA GLU A 151 -9.79 5.12 -21.00
C GLU A 151 -10.62 6.30 -20.46
N ILE A 152 -10.49 6.61 -19.16
CA ILE A 152 -11.13 7.76 -18.51
C ILE A 152 -10.18 8.97 -18.50
N THR A 153 -8.91 8.77 -18.15
CA THR A 153 -7.96 9.87 -17.92
C THR A 153 -7.39 10.48 -19.20
N GLU A 154 -7.19 9.69 -20.26
CA GLU A 154 -6.69 10.20 -21.54
C GLU A 154 -7.67 11.17 -22.19
N PRO A 155 -8.98 10.84 -22.30
CA PRO A 155 -9.97 11.81 -22.80
C PRO A 155 -10.11 13.06 -21.91
N ALA A 156 -9.86 12.95 -20.60
CA ALA A 156 -9.82 14.11 -19.70
C ALA A 156 -8.56 14.97 -19.90
N GLY A 157 -7.51 14.46 -20.57
CA GLY A 157 -6.25 15.15 -20.80
C GLY A 157 -5.18 14.92 -19.72
N ALA A 158 -5.39 13.95 -18.83
CA ALA A 158 -4.42 13.57 -17.81
C ALA A 158 -3.43 12.49 -18.29
N GLY A 159 -3.67 11.89 -19.46
CA GLY A 159 -2.81 10.86 -20.05
C GLY A 159 -2.92 9.49 -19.37
N ASN A 160 -2.02 8.57 -19.72
CA ASN A 160 -1.92 7.24 -19.11
C ASN A 160 -1.00 7.27 -17.88
N VAL A 161 -1.61 7.56 -16.73
CA VAL A 161 -0.91 7.72 -15.44
C VAL A 161 -0.20 6.43 -14.97
N PRO A 162 -0.81 5.23 -15.01
CA PRO A 162 -0.11 3.99 -14.66
C PRO A 162 1.14 3.75 -15.50
N MET A 163 1.03 3.87 -16.83
CA MET A 163 2.16 3.67 -17.76
C MET A 163 3.31 4.64 -17.49
N ALA A 164 3.01 5.90 -17.18
CA ALA A 164 4.04 6.88 -16.82
C ALA A 164 4.79 6.49 -15.54
N ASN A 165 4.07 6.00 -14.52
CA ASN A 165 4.70 5.51 -13.28
C ASN A 165 5.53 4.25 -13.52
N PHE A 166 5.05 3.27 -14.29
CA PHE A 166 5.83 2.06 -14.60
C PHE A 166 7.13 2.37 -15.34
N LYS A 167 7.08 3.28 -16.33
CA LYS A 167 8.29 3.75 -17.02
C LYS A 167 9.27 4.43 -16.07
N MET A 168 8.80 5.17 -15.07
CA MET A 168 9.66 5.80 -14.06
C MET A 168 10.31 4.75 -13.15
N ILE A 169 9.57 3.73 -12.70
CA ILE A 169 10.12 2.61 -11.92
C ILE A 169 11.20 1.88 -12.74
N SER A 170 10.90 1.55 -14.00
CA SER A 170 11.86 0.90 -14.89
C SER A 170 13.10 1.77 -15.16
N ALA A 171 12.93 3.09 -15.34
CA ALA A 171 14.06 4.01 -15.48
C ALA A 171 14.94 4.09 -14.22
N LEU A 172 14.36 3.95 -13.03
CA LEU A 172 15.12 3.84 -11.78
C LEU A 172 15.92 2.53 -11.73
N ALA A 173 15.38 1.42 -12.23
CA ALA A 173 16.10 0.15 -12.34
C ALA A 173 17.31 0.26 -13.28
N VAL A 174 17.15 0.93 -14.43
CA VAL A 174 18.27 1.25 -15.34
C VAL A 174 19.32 2.09 -14.64
N LYS A 175 18.91 3.14 -13.92
CA LYS A 175 19.83 4.03 -13.19
C LYS A 175 20.63 3.31 -12.11
N ARG A 176 20.03 2.28 -11.49
CA ARG A 176 20.66 1.45 -10.46
C ARG A 176 21.57 0.35 -11.04
N GLY A 177 21.51 0.12 -12.35
CA GLY A 177 22.20 -1.01 -12.99
C GLY A 177 21.52 -2.36 -12.72
N ASP A 178 20.25 -2.36 -12.28
CA ASP A 178 19.47 -3.58 -12.08
C ASP A 178 19.07 -4.20 -13.43
N ILE A 179 18.90 -3.37 -14.47
CA ILE A 179 18.58 -3.76 -15.84
C ILE A 179 19.29 -2.86 -16.85
N GLU A 180 19.40 -3.32 -18.10
CA GLU A 180 19.92 -2.53 -19.21
C GLU A 180 18.86 -1.54 -19.75
N LYS A 181 19.33 -0.41 -20.31
CA LYS A 181 18.43 0.62 -20.90
C LYS A 181 17.52 0.06 -21.99
N ALA A 182 18.00 -0.94 -22.74
CA ALA A 182 17.25 -1.60 -23.81
C ALA A 182 16.08 -2.45 -23.29
N ASP A 183 16.11 -2.86 -22.02
CA ASP A 183 15.10 -3.73 -21.41
C ASP A 183 14.04 -2.95 -20.62
N LEU A 184 14.06 -1.60 -20.68
CA LEU A 184 13.15 -0.74 -19.93
C LEU A 184 11.68 -1.14 -20.14
N MET A 185 11.24 -1.27 -21.39
CA MET A 185 9.85 -1.64 -21.69
C MET A 185 9.54 -3.10 -21.35
N LYS A 186 10.50 -4.01 -21.52
CA LYS A 186 10.31 -5.42 -21.12
C LYS A 186 10.07 -5.54 -19.62
N ALA A 187 10.78 -4.75 -18.81
CA ALA A 187 10.56 -4.70 -17.38
C ALA A 187 9.16 -4.12 -17.05
N VAL A 188 8.74 -3.05 -17.74
CA VAL A 188 7.37 -2.51 -17.62
C VAL A 188 6.31 -3.57 -17.93
N ASP A 189 6.49 -4.34 -19.00
CA ASP A 189 5.55 -5.39 -19.40
C ASP A 189 5.53 -6.58 -18.41
N SER A 190 6.63 -6.79 -17.69
CA SER A 190 6.77 -7.86 -16.69
C SER A 190 6.06 -7.55 -15.37
N PHE A 191 6.33 -6.37 -14.79
CA PHE A 191 5.81 -6.01 -13.46
C PHE A 191 4.58 -5.09 -13.48
N GLY A 192 4.30 -4.47 -14.62
CA GLY A 192 3.22 -3.50 -14.80
C GLY A 192 1.88 -4.18 -15.10
N MET A 193 0.83 -3.36 -15.11
CA MET A 193 -0.52 -3.77 -15.47
C MET A 193 -1.32 -2.58 -16.02
N PRO A 194 -2.37 -2.80 -16.82
CA PRO A 194 -3.29 -1.73 -17.19
C PRO A 194 -3.92 -1.08 -15.95
N GLY A 195 -4.12 0.24 -15.98
CA GLY A 195 -4.96 0.90 -14.99
C GLY A 195 -6.42 0.49 -15.19
N PHE A 196 -7.11 0.24 -14.09
CA PHE A 196 -8.51 -0.20 -14.10
C PHE A 196 -9.37 0.51 -13.05
N ALA A 197 -8.74 1.25 -12.13
CA ALA A 197 -9.44 1.91 -11.04
C ALA A 197 -10.15 3.17 -11.54
N PRO A 198 -11.39 3.43 -11.08
CA PRO A 198 -12.03 4.71 -11.34
C PRO A 198 -11.22 5.84 -10.66
N THR A 199 -11.22 7.02 -11.28
CA THR A 199 -10.48 8.23 -10.87
C THR A 199 -11.09 8.91 -9.63
N GLN A 200 -11.56 8.15 -8.65
CA GLN A 200 -12.29 8.67 -7.50
C GLN A 200 -11.41 8.94 -6.28
N GLY A 201 -10.74 10.09 -6.29
CA GLY A 201 -9.97 10.56 -5.14
C GLY A 201 -8.94 9.53 -4.70
N HIS A 202 -9.20 8.89 -3.56
CA HIS A 202 -8.33 7.90 -2.90
C HIS A 202 -8.28 6.54 -3.62
N ILE A 203 -9.33 6.18 -4.39
CA ILE A 203 -9.48 4.86 -5.00
C ILE A 203 -8.30 4.46 -5.92
N PRO A 204 -7.80 5.30 -6.84
CA PRO A 204 -6.72 4.89 -7.74
C PRO A 204 -5.32 4.88 -7.10
N SER A 205 -5.18 5.07 -5.78
CA SER A 205 -3.96 4.64 -5.06
C SER A 205 -3.69 3.17 -5.35
N GLY A 206 -2.48 2.61 -5.26
CA GLY A 206 -2.25 1.19 -5.63
C GLY A 206 -3.12 0.13 -4.94
N VAL A 207 -3.91 0.53 -3.94
CA VAL A 207 -4.74 -0.30 -3.07
C VAL A 207 -5.76 -1.20 -3.76
N PRO A 208 -6.48 -0.82 -4.84
CA PRO A 208 -7.42 -1.72 -5.52
C PRO A 208 -6.77 -3.01 -6.03
N PHE A 209 -5.45 -3.01 -6.24
CA PHE A 209 -4.75 -4.22 -6.65
C PHE A 209 -4.56 -5.22 -5.50
N ILE A 210 -4.70 -4.85 -4.22
CA ILE A 210 -4.39 -5.74 -3.09
C ILE A 210 -5.22 -7.03 -3.12
N GLY A 211 -6.51 -6.96 -3.46
CA GLY A 211 -7.35 -8.16 -3.59
C GLY A 211 -6.81 -9.10 -4.67
N HIS A 212 -6.53 -8.56 -5.85
CA HIS A 212 -5.92 -9.33 -6.96
C HIS A 212 -4.54 -9.88 -6.59
N ALA A 213 -3.71 -9.08 -5.93
CA ALA A 213 -2.38 -9.49 -5.51
C ALA A 213 -2.44 -10.63 -4.50
N ARG A 214 -3.35 -10.56 -3.53
CA ARG A 214 -3.61 -11.64 -2.57
C ARG A 214 -3.97 -12.93 -3.29
N ASP A 215 -4.93 -12.88 -4.21
CA ASP A 215 -5.35 -14.08 -4.94
C ASP A 215 -4.20 -14.65 -5.78
N MET A 216 -3.44 -13.79 -6.48
CA MET A 216 -2.26 -14.21 -7.24
C MET A 216 -1.16 -14.81 -6.35
N ILE A 217 -0.94 -14.31 -5.13
CA ILE A 217 0.02 -14.85 -4.18
C ILE A 217 -0.42 -16.24 -3.68
N LEU A 218 -1.70 -16.37 -3.32
CA LEU A 218 -2.27 -17.65 -2.85
C LEU A 218 -2.27 -18.71 -3.96
N GLU A 219 -2.42 -18.30 -5.21
CA GLU A 219 -2.29 -19.15 -6.40
C GLU A 219 -0.82 -19.43 -6.80
N GLY A 220 0.17 -18.82 -6.13
CA GLY A 220 1.59 -18.97 -6.44
C GLY A 220 2.04 -18.32 -7.75
N LYS A 221 1.27 -17.37 -8.29
CA LYS A 221 1.59 -16.66 -9.54
C LYS A 221 2.60 -15.53 -9.35
N ILE A 222 2.62 -14.93 -8.16
CA ILE A 222 3.57 -13.90 -7.73
C ILE A 222 3.93 -14.15 -6.27
N GLU A 223 5.05 -13.60 -5.83
CA GLU A 223 5.52 -13.72 -4.45
C GLU A 223 5.44 -12.37 -3.73
N LYS A 224 5.67 -11.25 -4.43
CA LYS A 224 5.75 -9.90 -3.85
C LYS A 224 5.07 -8.86 -4.73
N ALA A 225 4.29 -7.99 -4.10
CA ALA A 225 3.75 -6.81 -4.75
C ALA A 225 4.05 -5.56 -3.92
N MET A 226 4.48 -4.48 -4.58
CA MET A 226 4.64 -3.18 -3.95
C MET A 226 3.41 -2.31 -4.22
N ILE A 227 2.76 -1.86 -3.15
CA ILE A 227 1.61 -0.96 -3.18
C ILE A 227 2.09 0.46 -2.92
N VAL A 228 1.82 1.38 -3.83
CA VAL A 228 2.29 2.77 -3.76
C VAL A 228 1.09 3.71 -3.73
N GLY A 229 1.02 4.52 -2.67
CA GLY A 229 0.13 5.66 -2.57
C GLY A 229 0.91 6.93 -2.88
N LYS A 230 0.48 7.69 -3.89
CA LYS A 230 1.04 9.01 -4.21
C LYS A 230 -0.10 9.97 -4.46
N GLY A 231 -0.01 11.18 -3.92
CA GLY A 231 -1.00 12.22 -4.10
C GLY A 231 -0.35 13.58 -4.24
N SER A 232 -0.83 14.40 -5.17
CA SER A 232 -0.42 15.81 -5.19
C SER A 232 -1.14 16.57 -4.08
N LEU A 233 -0.39 17.38 -3.32
CA LEU A 233 -0.95 18.25 -2.31
C LEU A 233 -1.58 19.48 -2.98
N PHE A 234 -2.87 19.38 -3.29
CA PHE A 234 -3.67 20.51 -3.82
C PHE A 234 -4.10 21.51 -2.75
N LEU A 235 -3.25 21.74 -1.75
CA LEU A 235 -3.49 22.70 -0.68
C LEU A 235 -3.20 24.12 -1.19
N GLY A 236 -3.88 24.59 -2.24
CA GLY A 236 -3.87 26.00 -2.67
C GLY A 236 -2.50 26.65 -2.90
N ARG A 237 -1.45 25.88 -3.23
CA ARG A 237 -0.02 26.29 -3.32
C ARG A 237 0.72 26.52 -1.99
N LEU A 238 0.30 25.87 -0.90
CA LEU A 238 1.04 25.91 0.38
C LEU A 238 2.38 25.14 0.31
N THR A 239 2.49 24.16 -0.58
CA THR A 239 3.71 23.38 -0.80
C THR A 239 3.76 22.85 -2.23
N ASN A 240 4.97 22.58 -2.71
CA ASN A 240 5.22 21.89 -3.97
C ASN A 240 5.47 20.39 -3.77
N LEU A 241 5.38 19.90 -2.53
CA LEU A 241 5.58 18.49 -2.21
C LEU A 241 4.39 17.62 -2.62
N PHE A 242 4.68 16.33 -2.74
CA PHE A 242 3.68 15.28 -2.90
C PHE A 242 3.52 14.54 -1.56
N ASP A 243 2.33 14.02 -1.31
CA ASP A 243 2.18 12.92 -0.37
C ASP A 243 2.63 11.63 -1.06
N GLY A 244 3.33 10.77 -0.32
CA GLY A 244 3.90 9.55 -0.87
C GLY A 244 4.26 8.56 0.22
N VAL A 245 3.67 7.37 0.13
CA VAL A 245 3.98 6.23 1.00
C VAL A 245 3.86 4.94 0.19
N SER A 246 4.64 3.93 0.53
CA SER A 246 4.51 2.62 -0.07
C SER A 246 4.77 1.52 0.94
N MET A 247 4.31 0.33 0.59
CA MET A 247 4.53 -0.89 1.35
C MET A 247 4.67 -2.06 0.41
N ILE A 248 5.32 -3.12 0.89
CA ILE A 248 5.41 -4.39 0.19
C ILE A 248 4.46 -5.36 0.89
N ILE A 249 3.66 -6.05 0.11
CA ILE A 249 2.99 -7.27 0.55
C ILE A 249 3.73 -8.45 -0.05
N GLU A 250 3.94 -9.48 0.77
CA GLU A 250 4.68 -10.67 0.37
C GLU A 250 3.97 -11.94 0.80
N LYS A 251 4.25 -13.02 0.07
CA LYS A 251 3.80 -14.35 0.44
C LYS A 251 4.20 -14.68 1.87
N ASN A 252 3.24 -15.22 2.60
CA ASN A 252 3.47 -15.69 3.96
C ASN A 252 4.45 -16.87 3.96
N SER A 253 5.35 -16.90 4.94
CA SER A 253 6.26 -18.04 5.13
C SER A 253 5.57 -19.28 5.73
N GLY A 254 4.33 -19.14 6.22
CA GLY A 254 3.63 -20.17 6.98
C GLY A 254 4.02 -20.21 8.46
N VAL A 255 4.97 -19.37 8.88
CA VAL A 255 5.38 -19.26 10.28
C VAL A 255 4.40 -18.33 10.98
N VAL A 256 3.55 -18.91 11.81
CA VAL A 256 2.78 -18.17 12.82
C VAL A 256 3.70 -18.03 14.02
N GLU A 257 4.16 -16.82 14.33
CA GLU A 257 4.81 -16.56 15.61
C GLU A 257 3.77 -16.85 16.69
N VAL A 258 3.90 -18.01 17.32
CA VAL A 258 3.15 -18.31 18.52
C VAL A 258 3.77 -17.41 19.57
N ASP A 259 3.04 -16.37 19.98
CA ASP A 259 3.34 -15.66 21.22
C ASP A 259 3.13 -16.66 22.35
N THR A 260 4.16 -17.48 22.55
CA THR A 260 4.13 -18.54 23.54
C THR A 260 4.26 -17.95 24.94
N GLY A 261 4.47 -16.63 25.10
CA GLY A 261 4.86 -16.06 26.38
C GLY A 261 6.07 -16.79 26.99
N PHE A 262 6.87 -17.49 26.16
CA PHE A 262 8.02 -18.23 26.64
C PHE A 262 9.10 -17.22 26.99
N ASP A 263 9.21 -16.96 28.29
CA ASP A 263 10.33 -16.26 28.88
C ASP A 263 11.64 -16.89 28.35
N GLN A 264 12.41 -16.11 27.58
CA GLN A 264 13.70 -16.57 27.05
C GLN A 264 14.63 -17.06 28.18
N GLU A 265 14.41 -16.60 29.40
CA GLU A 265 15.12 -17.08 30.58
C GLU A 265 14.73 -18.52 30.97
N GLN A 266 13.46 -18.90 30.84
CA GLN A 266 12.98 -20.27 31.04
C GLN A 266 13.54 -21.23 29.98
N LEU A 267 13.58 -20.81 28.71
CA LEU A 267 14.17 -21.61 27.63
C LEU A 267 15.67 -21.85 27.86
N ARG A 268 16.41 -20.81 28.29
CA ARG A 268 17.82 -20.94 28.66
C ARG A 268 18.03 -21.88 29.84
N LYS A 269 17.16 -21.83 30.86
CA LYS A 269 17.21 -22.74 32.01
C LYS A 269 16.96 -24.19 31.60
N MET A 270 15.96 -24.45 30.76
CA MET A 270 15.65 -25.80 30.26
C MET A 270 16.81 -26.38 29.42
N ILE A 271 17.41 -25.58 28.54
CA ILE A 271 18.58 -26.01 27.76
C ILE A 271 19.76 -26.31 28.69
N ALA A 272 20.01 -25.46 29.70
CA ALA A 272 21.10 -25.66 30.66
C ALA A 272 20.91 -26.86 31.60
N GLU A 273 19.66 -27.24 31.91
CA GLU A 273 19.34 -28.48 32.64
C GLU A 273 19.54 -29.71 31.75
N ALA A 274 19.00 -29.69 30.52
CA ALA A 274 19.16 -30.79 29.57
C ALA A 274 20.64 -31.08 29.27
N MET A 275 21.47 -30.04 29.10
CA MET A 275 22.91 -30.21 28.91
C MET A 275 23.62 -30.75 30.16
N ARG A 276 23.16 -30.37 31.36
CA ARG A 276 23.72 -30.90 32.62
C ARG A 276 23.39 -32.36 32.81
N ASP A 277 22.17 -32.77 32.52
CA ASP A 277 21.75 -34.17 32.67
C ASP A 277 22.37 -35.06 31.58
N PHE A 278 22.51 -34.55 30.35
CA PHE A 278 23.31 -35.20 29.31
C PHE A 278 24.78 -35.34 29.71
N ALA A 279 25.38 -34.33 30.35
CA ALA A 279 26.76 -34.44 30.83
C ALA A 279 26.91 -35.44 31.99
N LYS A 280 25.87 -35.65 32.82
CA LYS A 280 25.87 -36.68 33.87
C LYS A 280 25.77 -38.08 33.29
N SER A 281 25.06 -38.30 32.19
CA SER A 281 24.95 -39.62 31.55
C SER A 281 26.25 -40.14 30.92
N PHE A 282 27.31 -39.32 30.87
CA PHE A 282 28.67 -39.74 30.49
C PHE A 282 29.61 -39.98 31.68
N ARG A 283 29.11 -39.84 32.93
CA ARG A 283 29.89 -40.06 34.16
C ARG A 283 29.47 -41.32 34.93
N GLU A 284 28.52 -42.08 34.41
CA GLU A 284 28.25 -43.48 34.77
C GLU A 284 28.81 -44.40 33.68
#